data_AF-A0A7H9BRB9-F1
#
_entry.id   AF-A0A7H9BRB9-F1
#
_cell.length_a   1.000
_cell.length_b   1.000
_cell.length_c   1.000
_cell.angle_alpha   90.00
_cell.angle_beta   90.00
_cell.angle_gamma   90.00
#
_symmetry.space_group_name_H-M   'P 1'
#
loop_
_entity.id
_entity.type
_entity.pdbx_description
1 polymer ?
#
loop_
_entity_poly.entity_id
_entity_poly.type
_entity_poly.pdbx_seq_one_letter_code
_entity_poly.pdbx_strand_id
1 'polypeptide(L)'
;MSQAGTDTQAIARIRSALRVLPDAEVEAVVPGRAANPSNARRAERIVSESLFNQLFPVRNVAYTYTNFLRGIAKFPAYCDDYTDGRNADAICAKLIATSFAHFTQETGASWSTLTPAGAKAYPANANPILDTMDQSSVIPTWNQALWYLREMGYAEGSAVGAYQDCFTGAGSSIFSIFYACGQNAQGKNLDYFGRGSKQLSYNFNYGPFSKSLYGDAAVLLDNPGKVADTWLNFASAVWFAVYPQSPKPPMTWVVDGTWVPNSVDIANNMQPGFGSTINIINGGIECGGGSDVQQAKNRIAAYKQFAAKLGVDITGEQLSCATQRGFQPGSAAATKTYLDKSWGYNANNPGGVSWACQLVDYQMPFSLATPGDYKACVDYMFRGQVKKDGVVVINNAK
;
A
#
# COMPACT_ATOMS: atom_id res chain seq x y z
N MET A 1 -2.72 28.17 6.37
CA MET A 1 -2.82 27.15 5.30
C MET A 1 -3.94 26.20 5.69
N SER A 2 -4.95 26.07 4.84
CA SER A 2 -6.31 25.64 5.22
C SER A 2 -6.44 24.14 5.53
N GLN A 3 -7.27 23.88 6.52
CA GLN A 3 -7.58 22.60 7.15
C GLN A 3 -8.26 21.61 6.18
N ALA A 4 -7.85 20.34 6.24
CA ALA A 4 -8.60 19.24 5.65
C ALA A 4 -9.94 19.10 6.37
N GLY A 5 -11.02 19.31 5.62
CA GLY A 5 -12.40 19.41 6.09
C GLY A 5 -13.27 20.18 5.09
N THR A 6 -12.67 21.16 4.41
CA THR A 6 -13.25 21.97 3.32
C THR A 6 -12.23 22.29 2.22
N ASP A 7 -11.10 21.57 2.17
CA ASP A 7 -10.05 21.83 1.20
C ASP A 7 -10.51 21.46 -0.22
N THR A 8 -10.86 22.49 -1.00
CA THR A 8 -11.24 22.39 -2.41
C THR A 8 -10.21 21.65 -3.28
N GLN A 9 -8.97 21.52 -2.84
CA GLN A 9 -7.89 20.83 -3.55
C GLN A 9 -7.64 19.39 -3.07
N ALA A 10 -8.33 18.90 -2.02
CA ALA A 10 -8.10 17.54 -1.51
C ALA A 10 -8.29 16.46 -2.58
N ILE A 11 -9.35 16.56 -3.39
CA ILE A 11 -9.60 15.64 -4.51
C ILE A 11 -8.48 15.72 -5.56
N ALA A 12 -7.97 16.93 -5.86
CA ALA A 12 -6.89 17.11 -6.82
C ALA A 12 -5.59 16.46 -6.32
N ARG A 13 -5.27 16.60 -5.03
CA ARG A 13 -4.10 15.96 -4.42
C ARG A 13 -4.22 14.44 -4.40
N ILE A 14 -5.39 13.89 -4.10
CA ILE A 14 -5.61 12.44 -4.18
C ILE A 14 -5.52 11.95 -5.63
N ARG A 15 -6.10 12.65 -6.61
CA ARG A 15 -5.91 12.31 -8.03
C ARG A 15 -4.43 12.36 -8.44
N SER A 16 -3.68 13.31 -7.92
CA SER A 16 -2.23 13.40 -8.12
C SER A 16 -1.51 12.17 -7.55
N ALA A 17 -1.88 11.74 -6.33
CA ALA A 17 -1.30 10.57 -5.68
C ALA A 17 -1.65 9.25 -6.39
N LEU A 18 -2.85 9.17 -6.99
CA LEU A 18 -3.37 7.96 -7.66
C LEU A 18 -2.98 7.83 -9.14
N ARG A 19 -2.10 8.69 -9.66
CA ARG A 19 -1.59 8.55 -11.03
C ARG A 19 -0.89 7.20 -11.20
N VAL A 20 -1.15 6.57 -12.35
CA VAL A 20 -0.45 5.35 -12.76
C VAL A 20 0.08 5.49 -14.18
N LEU A 21 1.27 4.93 -14.44
CA LEU A 21 1.80 4.83 -15.81
C LEU A 21 1.19 3.63 -16.56
N PRO A 22 1.07 3.69 -17.90
CA PRO A 22 0.71 2.52 -18.70
C PRO A 22 1.70 1.36 -18.53
N ASP A 23 1.21 0.12 -18.57
CA ASP A 23 2.06 -1.07 -18.38
C ASP A 23 3.18 -1.16 -19.43
N ALA A 24 2.93 -0.75 -20.68
CA ALA A 24 3.95 -0.74 -21.72
C ALA A 24 5.14 0.18 -21.38
N GLU A 25 4.89 1.31 -20.70
CA GLU A 25 5.96 2.20 -20.24
C GLU A 25 6.71 1.60 -19.05
N VAL A 26 6.00 0.92 -18.15
CA VAL A 26 6.59 0.24 -17.00
C VAL A 26 7.46 -0.93 -17.45
N GLU A 27 6.98 -1.78 -18.36
CA GLU A 27 7.77 -2.90 -18.88
C GLU A 27 9.03 -2.45 -19.64
N ALA A 28 9.03 -1.23 -20.21
CA ALA A 28 10.20 -0.64 -20.84
C ALA A 28 11.26 -0.15 -19.83
N VAL A 29 10.97 -0.11 -18.53
CA VAL A 29 11.93 0.28 -17.49
C VAL A 29 12.96 -0.83 -17.27
N VAL A 30 14.23 -0.44 -17.44
CA VAL A 30 15.43 -1.25 -17.16
C VAL A 30 16.50 -0.38 -16.52
N PRO A 31 17.42 -0.93 -15.71
CA PRO A 31 18.47 -0.14 -15.06
C PRO A 31 19.30 0.71 -16.03
N GLY A 32 19.60 1.95 -15.65
CA GLY A 32 20.45 2.88 -16.39
C GLY A 32 19.83 3.47 -17.67
N ARG A 33 18.58 3.13 -18.01
CA ARG A 33 17.93 3.67 -19.21
C ARG A 33 17.56 5.14 -19.01
N ALA A 34 18.16 6.02 -19.81
CA ALA A 34 17.93 7.47 -19.75
C ALA A 34 16.45 7.86 -19.95
N ALA A 35 15.69 7.08 -20.71
CA ALA A 35 14.26 7.28 -20.95
C ALA A 35 13.33 6.69 -19.87
N ASN A 36 13.88 6.17 -18.76
CA ASN A 36 13.06 5.78 -17.62
C ASN A 36 12.29 6.99 -17.05
N PRO A 37 11.10 6.77 -16.46
CA PRO A 37 10.35 7.82 -15.75
C PRO A 37 11.18 8.52 -14.67
N SER A 38 10.89 9.80 -14.39
CA SER A 38 11.72 10.63 -13.50
C SER A 38 11.85 10.03 -12.10
N ASN A 39 10.76 9.52 -11.54
CA ASN A 39 10.73 8.88 -10.24
C ASN A 39 11.56 7.59 -10.17
N ALA A 40 11.55 6.77 -11.23
CA ALA A 40 12.41 5.59 -11.33
C ALA A 40 13.90 5.96 -11.45
N ARG A 41 14.25 6.97 -12.26
CA ARG A 41 15.64 7.48 -12.35
C ARG A 41 16.12 8.06 -11.03
N ARG A 42 15.23 8.72 -10.27
CA ARG A 42 15.53 9.24 -8.94
C ARG A 42 15.81 8.11 -7.95
N ALA A 43 14.93 7.10 -7.91
CA ALA A 43 15.14 5.92 -7.08
C ALA A 43 16.45 5.20 -7.41
N GLU A 44 16.78 5.04 -8.69
CA GLU A 44 18.04 4.43 -9.14
C GLU A 44 19.29 5.25 -8.74
N ARG A 45 19.22 6.57 -8.77
CA ARG A 45 20.31 7.43 -8.30
C ARG A 45 20.56 7.29 -6.80
N ILE A 46 19.51 7.05 -6.03
CA ILE A 46 19.59 6.89 -4.56
C ILE A 46 20.00 5.47 -4.18
N VAL A 47 19.45 4.46 -4.86
CA VAL A 47 19.75 3.05 -4.64
C VAL A 47 20.18 2.43 -5.94
N SER A 48 21.49 2.34 -6.16
CA SER A 48 22.04 1.56 -7.27
C SER A 48 21.74 0.06 -7.12
N GLU A 49 21.83 -0.69 -8.21
CA GLU A 49 21.67 -2.15 -8.17
C GLU A 49 22.67 -2.83 -7.20
N SER A 50 23.91 -2.34 -7.17
CA SER A 50 24.93 -2.85 -6.24
C SER A 50 24.52 -2.62 -4.78
N LEU A 51 24.01 -1.41 -4.47
CA LEU A 51 23.52 -1.12 -3.13
C LEU A 51 22.28 -1.97 -2.80
N PHE A 52 21.33 -2.10 -3.71
CA PHE A 52 20.17 -2.98 -3.53
C PHE A 52 20.58 -4.43 -3.22
N ASN A 53 21.58 -4.95 -3.93
CA ASN A 53 22.12 -6.29 -3.68
C ASN A 53 22.78 -6.43 -2.31
N GLN A 54 23.48 -5.40 -1.83
CA GLN A 54 24.07 -5.36 -0.49
C GLN A 54 23.01 -5.26 0.62
N LEU A 55 21.93 -4.51 0.37
CA LEU A 55 20.84 -4.33 1.32
C LEU A 55 19.98 -5.59 1.46
N PHE A 56 19.79 -6.34 0.36
CA PHE A 56 18.92 -7.52 0.30
C PHE A 56 19.63 -8.76 -0.27
N PRO A 57 20.71 -9.25 0.39
CA PRO A 57 21.51 -10.36 -0.14
C PRO A 57 20.77 -11.70 -0.16
N VAL A 58 19.80 -11.89 0.75
CA VAL A 58 19.07 -13.17 0.93
C VAL A 58 17.66 -13.16 0.37
N ARG A 59 17.30 -12.13 -0.40
CA ARG A 59 15.96 -11.98 -0.94
C ARG A 59 15.57 -13.17 -1.83
N ASN A 60 14.27 -13.40 -1.97
CA ASN A 60 13.74 -14.27 -2.99
C ASN A 60 14.16 -13.76 -4.39
N VAL A 61 14.57 -14.67 -5.27
CA VAL A 61 15.07 -14.34 -6.61
C VAL A 61 14.07 -13.58 -7.49
N ALA A 62 12.76 -13.68 -7.20
CA ALA A 62 11.72 -12.94 -7.90
C ALA A 62 11.74 -11.42 -7.60
N TYR A 63 12.34 -11.00 -6.48
CA TYR A 63 12.55 -9.59 -6.16
C TYR A 63 13.79 -9.08 -6.89
N THR A 64 13.64 -8.76 -8.17
CA THR A 64 14.74 -8.19 -8.98
C THR A 64 14.84 -6.69 -8.80
N TYR A 65 16.02 -6.13 -9.02
CA TYR A 65 16.23 -4.69 -9.01
C TYR A 65 15.42 -3.98 -10.11
N THR A 66 15.29 -4.61 -11.28
CA THR A 66 14.39 -4.15 -12.35
C THR A 66 12.94 -4.07 -11.87
N ASN A 67 12.43 -5.08 -11.16
CA ASN A 67 11.06 -5.05 -10.62
C ASN A 67 10.88 -3.98 -9.54
N PHE A 68 11.92 -3.69 -8.74
CA PHE A 68 11.92 -2.56 -7.82
C PHE A 68 11.73 -1.23 -8.57
N LEU A 69 12.51 -0.98 -9.61
CA LEU A 69 12.38 0.23 -10.44
C LEU A 69 11.02 0.30 -11.15
N ARG A 70 10.51 -0.82 -11.67
CA ARG A 70 9.19 -0.91 -12.31
C ARG A 70 8.04 -0.64 -11.34
N GLY A 71 8.11 -1.18 -10.13
CA GLY A 71 7.14 -0.92 -9.07
C GLY A 71 7.06 0.56 -8.70
N ILE A 72 8.20 1.23 -8.60
CA ILE A 72 8.25 2.69 -8.40
C ILE A 72 7.71 3.43 -9.63
N ALA A 73 8.19 3.10 -10.82
CA ALA A 73 7.78 3.73 -12.08
C ALA A 73 6.26 3.74 -12.25
N LYS A 74 5.57 2.63 -11.94
CA LYS A 74 4.12 2.53 -12.07
C LYS A 74 3.37 3.64 -11.34
N PHE A 75 3.89 4.16 -10.23
CA PHE A 75 3.25 5.18 -9.39
C PHE A 75 4.12 6.44 -9.29
N PRO A 76 3.96 7.42 -10.21
CA PRO A 76 4.76 8.64 -10.23
C PRO A 76 4.80 9.43 -8.91
N ALA A 77 3.72 9.37 -8.13
CA ALA A 77 3.63 10.03 -6.83
C ALA A 77 4.63 9.50 -5.78
N TYR A 78 5.13 8.28 -5.96
CA TYR A 78 6.22 7.75 -5.15
C TYR A 78 7.55 8.21 -5.72
N CYS A 79 8.35 8.93 -4.93
CA CYS A 79 9.55 9.61 -5.39
C CYS A 79 9.27 10.64 -6.48
N ASP A 80 8.23 11.47 -6.34
CA ASP A 80 7.82 12.47 -7.34
C ASP A 80 8.75 13.71 -7.36
N ASP A 81 8.51 14.57 -8.34
CA ASP A 81 9.04 15.93 -8.42
C ASP A 81 8.21 16.91 -7.57
N TYR A 82 8.86 17.93 -7.01
CA TYR A 82 8.20 18.95 -6.18
C TYR A 82 8.52 20.36 -6.69
N THR A 83 7.49 21.17 -6.89
CA THR A 83 7.62 22.56 -7.37
C THR A 83 7.53 23.60 -6.26
N ASP A 84 7.39 23.16 -5.01
CA ASP A 84 7.16 23.99 -3.82
C ASP A 84 8.41 24.15 -2.94
N GLY A 85 9.59 23.81 -3.47
CA GLY A 85 10.88 23.93 -2.78
C GLY A 85 11.26 22.72 -1.91
N ARG A 86 10.41 21.70 -1.82
CA ARG A 86 10.77 20.43 -1.17
C ARG A 86 11.88 19.71 -1.93
N ASN A 87 12.79 19.06 -1.19
CA ASN A 87 13.89 18.30 -1.77
C ASN A 87 13.41 16.89 -2.18
N ALA A 88 13.14 16.71 -3.47
CA ALA A 88 12.66 15.44 -4.04
C ALA A 88 13.59 14.25 -3.76
N ASP A 89 14.90 14.44 -3.84
CA ASP A 89 15.87 13.35 -3.64
C ASP A 89 15.94 12.94 -2.17
N ALA A 90 15.92 13.89 -1.23
CA ALA A 90 15.88 13.60 0.19
C ALA A 90 14.57 12.90 0.60
N ILE A 91 13.43 13.36 0.07
CA ILE A 91 12.13 12.73 0.33
C ILE A 91 12.10 11.32 -0.26
N CYS A 92 12.59 11.12 -1.48
CA CYS A 92 12.65 9.80 -2.09
C CYS A 92 13.56 8.85 -1.30
N ALA A 93 14.72 9.31 -0.82
CA ALA A 93 15.60 8.51 0.02
C ALA A 93 14.90 8.07 1.31
N LYS A 94 14.15 8.98 1.95
CA LYS A 94 13.36 8.69 3.14
C LYS A 94 12.22 7.70 2.85
N LEU A 95 11.48 7.89 1.76
CA LEU A 95 10.42 6.97 1.32
C LEU A 95 10.97 5.55 1.13
N ILE A 96 12.10 5.43 0.43
CA ILE A 96 12.77 4.15 0.18
C ILE A 96 13.23 3.52 1.50
N ALA A 97 13.88 4.29 2.39
CA ALA A 97 14.30 3.80 3.71
C ALA A 97 13.11 3.30 4.54
N THR A 98 12.00 4.04 4.53
CA THR A 98 10.75 3.66 5.20
C THR A 98 10.21 2.35 4.62
N SER A 99 10.07 2.23 3.30
CA SER A 99 9.58 1.01 2.65
C SER A 99 10.47 -0.19 2.95
N PHE A 100 11.80 -0.05 2.85
CA PHE A 100 12.75 -1.13 3.13
C PHE A 100 12.66 -1.62 4.57
N ALA A 101 12.52 -0.71 5.53
CA ALA A 101 12.32 -1.06 6.93
C ALA A 101 11.03 -1.84 7.17
N HIS A 102 9.95 -1.47 6.49
CA HIS A 102 8.71 -2.24 6.56
C HIS A 102 8.86 -3.62 5.92
N PHE A 103 9.56 -3.73 4.78
CA PHE A 103 9.82 -5.03 4.13
C PHE A 103 10.54 -6.01 5.05
N THR A 104 11.46 -5.56 5.90
CA THR A 104 12.12 -6.40 6.91
C THR A 104 11.11 -7.11 7.81
N GLN A 105 10.07 -6.41 8.27
CA GLN A 105 9.06 -7.00 9.14
C GLN A 105 8.00 -7.77 8.36
N GLU A 106 7.59 -7.32 7.18
CA GLU A 106 6.55 -7.99 6.38
C GLU A 106 7.04 -9.31 5.76
N THR A 107 8.29 -9.35 5.30
CA THR A 107 8.78 -10.41 4.40
C THR A 107 10.13 -10.98 4.81
N GLY A 108 10.73 -10.51 5.90
CA GLY A 108 12.07 -10.94 6.29
C GLY A 108 12.11 -12.32 6.94
N ALA A 109 13.21 -13.04 6.77
CA ALA A 109 13.42 -14.33 7.44
C ALA A 109 13.42 -14.17 8.97
N SER A 110 14.05 -13.09 9.46
CA SER A 110 14.13 -12.73 10.89
C SER A 110 14.82 -13.81 11.75
N TRP A 111 15.80 -14.52 11.19
CA TRP A 111 16.55 -15.57 11.90
C TRP A 111 17.87 -15.02 12.41
N SER A 112 18.11 -15.15 13.72
CA SER A 112 19.32 -14.64 14.37
C SER A 112 20.61 -15.37 13.96
N THR A 113 20.51 -16.52 13.31
CA THR A 113 21.63 -17.40 12.95
C THR A 113 21.77 -17.61 11.44
N LEU A 114 21.00 -16.90 10.60
CA LEU A 114 21.06 -17.08 9.15
C LEU A 114 22.42 -16.64 8.61
N THR A 115 23.09 -17.54 7.89
CA THR A 115 24.33 -17.27 7.14
C THR A 115 24.07 -17.36 5.63
N PRO A 116 24.99 -16.89 4.76
CA PRO A 116 24.84 -17.08 3.32
C PRO A 116 24.74 -18.56 2.91
N ALA A 117 25.51 -19.46 3.55
CA ALA A 117 25.39 -20.90 3.31
C ALA A 117 23.99 -21.43 3.67
N GLY A 118 23.44 -20.98 4.80
CA GLY A 118 22.06 -21.32 5.20
C GLY A 118 21.03 -20.79 4.22
N ALA A 119 21.20 -19.57 3.72
CA ALA A 119 20.30 -18.97 2.73
C ALA A 119 20.33 -19.73 1.39
N LYS A 120 21.51 -20.16 0.93
CA LYS A 120 21.69 -20.94 -0.31
C LYS A 120 20.99 -22.29 -0.30
N ALA A 121 20.72 -22.86 0.89
CA ALA A 121 19.98 -24.11 1.01
C ALA A 121 18.50 -23.96 0.60
N TYR A 122 17.98 -22.74 0.46
CA TYR A 122 16.63 -22.45 0.00
C TYR A 122 16.64 -22.09 -1.49
N PRO A 123 16.10 -22.95 -2.39
CA PRO A 123 16.19 -22.73 -3.84
C PRO A 123 15.60 -21.39 -4.31
N ALA A 124 14.57 -20.89 -3.64
CA ALA A 124 13.93 -19.63 -3.98
C ALA A 124 14.76 -18.39 -3.60
N ASN A 125 15.79 -18.55 -2.77
CA ASN A 125 16.66 -17.48 -2.27
C ASN A 125 18.11 -17.67 -2.72
N ALA A 126 18.46 -18.84 -3.26
CA ALA A 126 19.76 -19.14 -3.83
C ALA A 126 20.04 -18.22 -5.03
N ASN A 127 20.84 -17.19 -4.81
CA ASN A 127 21.16 -16.17 -5.79
C ASN A 127 22.67 -15.90 -5.81
N PRO A 128 23.22 -15.34 -6.91
CA PRO A 128 24.68 -15.19 -7.07
C PRO A 128 25.37 -14.27 -6.06
N ILE A 129 24.63 -13.39 -5.37
CA ILE A 129 25.20 -12.45 -4.38
C ILE A 129 25.71 -13.24 -3.18
N LEU A 130 25.00 -14.32 -2.80
CA LEU A 130 25.38 -15.15 -1.66
C LEU A 130 26.74 -15.81 -1.87
N ASP A 131 27.15 -16.09 -3.10
CA ASP A 131 28.46 -16.67 -3.41
C ASP A 131 29.63 -15.72 -3.16
N THR A 132 29.36 -14.41 -3.15
CA THR A 132 30.38 -13.36 -2.94
C THR A 132 30.61 -13.03 -1.46
N MET A 133 29.81 -13.62 -0.56
CA MET A 133 29.83 -13.33 0.87
C MET A 133 30.60 -14.41 1.65
N ASP A 134 31.05 -14.07 2.86
CA ASP A 134 31.56 -15.07 3.81
C ASP A 134 30.41 -16.02 4.22
N GLN A 135 30.56 -17.30 3.87
CA GLN A 135 29.55 -18.33 4.04
C GLN A 135 29.20 -18.64 5.51
N SER A 136 30.07 -18.25 6.46
CA SER A 136 29.90 -18.52 7.89
C SER A 136 29.40 -17.32 8.70
N SER A 137 29.52 -16.10 8.13
CA SER A 137 29.11 -14.88 8.81
C SER A 137 27.59 -14.78 8.96
N VAL A 138 27.14 -14.41 10.15
CA VAL A 138 25.71 -14.16 10.41
C VAL A 138 25.26 -12.91 9.68
N ILE A 139 24.16 -13.03 8.94
CA ILE A 139 23.52 -11.93 8.23
C ILE A 139 22.62 -11.19 9.22
N PRO A 140 22.81 -9.87 9.45
CA PRO A 140 21.94 -9.11 10.35
C PRO A 140 20.47 -9.19 9.92
N THR A 141 19.55 -9.28 10.88
CA THR A 141 18.11 -9.45 10.59
C THR A 141 17.53 -8.33 9.73
N TRP A 142 18.06 -7.11 9.81
CA TRP A 142 17.63 -6.00 8.95
C TRP A 142 17.97 -6.20 7.46
N ASN A 143 19.02 -6.96 7.14
CA ASN A 143 19.39 -7.38 5.77
C ASN A 143 18.60 -8.60 5.27
N GLN A 144 17.69 -9.15 6.08
CA GLN A 144 16.97 -10.38 5.73
C GLN A 144 15.59 -10.14 5.10
N ALA A 145 15.23 -8.88 4.80
CA ALA A 145 13.98 -8.52 4.15
C ALA A 145 13.83 -9.18 2.76
N LEU A 146 12.59 -9.21 2.26
CA LEU A 146 12.25 -9.76 0.94
C LEU A 146 12.55 -11.27 0.81
N TRP A 147 12.64 -11.98 1.94
CA TRP A 147 12.85 -13.43 1.95
C TRP A 147 11.60 -14.19 1.47
N TYR A 148 10.44 -13.84 2.03
CA TYR A 148 9.16 -14.43 1.67
C TYR A 148 8.50 -13.63 0.54
N LEU A 149 8.15 -14.33 -0.54
CA LEU A 149 7.36 -13.78 -1.65
C LEU A 149 5.85 -13.95 -1.42
N ARG A 150 5.51 -15.02 -0.72
CA ARG A 150 4.15 -15.46 -0.38
C ARG A 150 4.12 -15.78 1.10
N GLU A 151 2.97 -15.55 1.73
CA GLU A 151 2.76 -15.84 3.14
C GLU A 151 3.08 -17.31 3.44
N MET A 152 3.80 -17.54 4.54
CA MET A 152 4.16 -18.89 4.95
C MET A 152 2.92 -19.72 5.26
N GLY A 153 2.91 -20.97 4.77
CA GLY A 153 1.80 -21.90 5.00
C GLY A 153 0.67 -21.81 3.98
N TYR A 154 0.75 -20.89 3.02
CA TYR A 154 -0.25 -20.74 1.96
C TYR A 154 0.30 -21.16 0.59
N ALA A 155 -0.61 -21.65 -0.27
CA ALA A 155 -0.30 -22.08 -1.62
C ALA A 155 -1.28 -21.47 -2.63
N GLU A 156 -0.81 -21.22 -3.85
CA GLU A 156 -1.66 -20.71 -4.93
C GLU A 156 -2.80 -21.68 -5.26
N GLY A 157 -3.97 -21.12 -5.61
CA GLY A 157 -5.18 -21.89 -5.90
C GLY A 157 -5.79 -22.61 -4.69
N SER A 158 -5.12 -22.57 -3.53
CA SER A 158 -5.71 -23.02 -2.28
C SER A 158 -6.82 -22.06 -1.87
N ALA A 159 -7.85 -22.61 -1.27
CA ALA A 159 -8.98 -21.87 -0.76
C ALA A 159 -9.04 -22.05 0.75
N VAL A 160 -7.89 -21.80 1.36
CA VAL A 160 -7.69 -21.78 2.80
C VAL A 160 -8.40 -20.52 3.28
N GLY A 161 -9.54 -20.66 3.95
CA GLY A 161 -10.52 -19.58 4.08
C GLY A 161 -10.17 -18.44 5.04
N ALA A 162 -8.89 -18.05 5.16
CA ALA A 162 -8.42 -17.09 6.14
C ALA A 162 -8.45 -15.63 5.64
N TYR A 163 -8.10 -15.38 4.37
CA TYR A 163 -8.00 -14.02 3.81
C TYR A 163 -9.07 -13.76 2.75
N GLN A 164 -10.33 -13.94 3.15
CA GLN A 164 -11.47 -13.76 2.26
C GLN A 164 -12.64 -13.05 2.93
N ASP A 165 -13.09 -11.94 2.32
CA ASP A 165 -14.42 -11.37 2.52
C ASP A 165 -15.27 -11.64 1.27
N CYS A 166 -15.70 -12.90 1.11
CA CYS A 166 -16.34 -13.41 -0.11
C CYS A 166 -17.84 -13.68 0.02
N PHE A 167 -18.50 -13.15 1.05
CA PHE A 167 -19.91 -13.42 1.28
C PHE A 167 -20.80 -12.54 0.38
N THR A 168 -21.76 -13.16 -0.32
CA THR A 168 -22.62 -12.52 -1.34
C THR A 168 -24.11 -12.47 -0.95
N GLY A 169 -24.45 -12.72 0.32
CA GLY A 169 -25.83 -12.73 0.82
C GLY A 169 -26.23 -11.49 1.64
N ALA A 170 -27.41 -11.56 2.27
CA ALA A 170 -27.85 -10.57 3.25
C ALA A 170 -26.87 -10.53 4.44
N GLY A 171 -26.28 -9.36 4.70
CA GLY A 171 -25.18 -9.19 5.67
C GLY A 171 -23.78 -9.12 5.05
N SER A 172 -23.67 -9.11 3.72
CA SER A 172 -22.42 -8.82 3.01
C SER A 172 -21.89 -7.44 3.34
N SER A 173 -20.56 -7.34 3.45
CA SER A 173 -19.90 -6.06 3.49
C SER A 173 -20.07 -5.39 2.12
N ILE A 174 -20.06 -4.06 2.08
CA ILE A 174 -20.07 -3.37 0.78
C ILE A 174 -18.81 -3.72 -0.04
N PHE A 175 -17.71 -4.10 0.61
CA PHE A 175 -16.48 -4.47 -0.07
C PHE A 175 -16.56 -5.86 -0.71
N SER A 176 -17.25 -6.84 -0.12
CA SER A 176 -17.45 -8.15 -0.74
C SER A 176 -18.33 -8.07 -1.99
N ILE A 177 -19.22 -7.06 -2.05
CA ILE A 177 -20.06 -6.77 -3.21
C ILE A 177 -19.22 -6.19 -4.38
N PHE A 178 -18.38 -5.20 -4.11
CA PHE A 178 -17.61 -4.49 -5.15
C PHE A 178 -16.27 -5.15 -5.50
N TYR A 179 -15.70 -5.91 -4.57
CA TYR A 179 -14.45 -6.65 -4.72
C TYR A 179 -14.71 -8.14 -4.46
N ALA A 180 -15.69 -8.66 -5.20
CA ALA A 180 -16.10 -10.06 -5.11
C ALA A 180 -14.93 -10.99 -5.41
N CYS A 181 -14.85 -12.08 -4.66
CA CYS A 181 -13.77 -13.04 -4.81
C CYS A 181 -13.88 -13.81 -6.12
N GLY A 182 -12.76 -13.92 -6.82
CA GLY A 182 -12.57 -14.86 -7.92
C GLY A 182 -12.71 -16.29 -7.44
N GLN A 183 -13.02 -17.19 -8.36
CA GLN A 183 -13.22 -18.62 -8.09
C GLN A 183 -12.25 -19.45 -8.93
N ASN A 184 -11.78 -20.55 -8.36
CA ASN A 184 -11.00 -21.54 -9.10
C ASN A 184 -11.89 -22.39 -10.01
N ALA A 185 -11.29 -23.29 -10.79
CA ALA A 185 -12.00 -24.17 -11.71
C ALA A 185 -13.06 -25.08 -11.05
N GLN A 186 -12.96 -25.31 -9.73
CA GLN A 186 -13.92 -26.07 -8.94
C GLN A 186 -15.04 -25.19 -8.34
N GLY A 187 -15.10 -23.90 -8.69
CA GLY A 187 -16.09 -22.95 -8.16
C GLY A 187 -15.83 -22.54 -6.70
N LYS A 188 -14.64 -22.83 -6.15
CA LYS A 188 -14.28 -22.43 -4.79
C LYS A 188 -13.58 -21.07 -4.83
N ASN A 189 -13.96 -20.18 -3.91
CA ASN A 189 -13.36 -18.85 -3.79
C ASN A 189 -11.85 -18.95 -3.59
N LEU A 190 -11.11 -18.09 -4.27
CA LEU A 190 -9.67 -17.95 -4.11
C LEU A 190 -9.32 -17.31 -2.76
N ASP A 191 -8.14 -17.64 -2.25
CA ASP A 191 -7.61 -17.03 -1.04
C ASP A 191 -6.64 -15.89 -1.34
N TYR A 192 -6.81 -14.77 -0.64
CA TYR A 192 -6.06 -13.53 -0.82
C TYR A 192 -5.02 -13.34 0.28
N PHE A 193 -4.27 -14.39 0.61
CA PHE A 193 -3.14 -14.34 1.52
C PHE A 193 -2.03 -13.39 1.06
N GLY A 194 -1.09 -13.09 1.96
CA GLY A 194 -0.01 -12.14 1.74
C GLY A 194 0.86 -12.45 0.51
N ARG A 195 0.95 -11.51 -0.43
CA ARG A 195 1.87 -11.58 -1.58
C ARG A 195 2.71 -10.32 -1.73
N GLY A 196 3.93 -10.50 -2.25
CA GLY A 196 4.86 -9.42 -2.54
C GLY A 196 5.41 -8.72 -1.29
N SER A 197 6.13 -7.63 -1.53
CA SER A 197 6.91 -6.89 -0.54
C SER A 197 6.07 -6.25 0.58
N LYS A 198 4.79 -5.98 0.31
CA LYS A 198 3.84 -5.48 1.32
C LYS A 198 3.15 -6.58 2.13
N GLN A 199 3.23 -7.85 1.67
CA GLN A 199 2.27 -8.89 2.04
C GLN A 199 0.84 -8.38 1.85
N LEU A 200 0.49 -8.03 0.60
CA LEU A 200 -0.87 -7.57 0.28
C LEU A 200 -1.84 -8.71 0.56
N SER A 201 -2.84 -8.46 1.41
CA SER A 201 -3.82 -9.47 1.83
C SER A 201 -5.25 -8.97 1.73
N TYR A 202 -6.22 -9.88 1.63
CA TYR A 202 -7.67 -9.67 1.47
C TYR A 202 -8.11 -9.11 0.10
N ASN A 203 -9.24 -9.62 -0.40
CA ASN A 203 -9.88 -9.17 -1.63
C ASN A 203 -10.15 -7.67 -1.66
N PHE A 204 -10.52 -7.07 -0.52
CA PHE A 204 -10.75 -5.62 -0.42
C PHE A 204 -9.48 -4.76 -0.51
N ASN A 205 -8.29 -5.37 -0.58
CA ASN A 205 -7.06 -4.68 -0.98
C ASN A 205 -6.64 -5.04 -2.41
N TYR A 206 -6.77 -6.32 -2.83
CA TYR A 206 -6.47 -6.74 -4.20
C TYR A 206 -7.39 -6.05 -5.23
N GLY A 207 -8.67 -5.90 -4.91
CA GLY A 207 -9.66 -5.25 -5.78
C GLY A 207 -9.31 -3.79 -6.07
N PRO A 208 -9.16 -2.91 -5.06
CA PRO A 208 -8.71 -1.55 -5.25
C PRO A 208 -7.35 -1.43 -5.93
N PHE A 209 -6.40 -2.31 -5.61
CA PHE A 209 -5.09 -2.34 -6.28
C PHE A 209 -5.26 -2.62 -7.78
N SER A 210 -6.01 -3.67 -8.13
CA SER A 210 -6.33 -4.02 -9.52
C SER A 210 -7.06 -2.89 -10.24
N LYS A 211 -8.09 -2.30 -9.61
CA LYS A 211 -8.84 -1.16 -10.17
C LYS A 211 -7.93 0.05 -10.41
N SER A 212 -6.95 0.31 -9.54
CA SER A 212 -5.98 1.41 -9.69
C SER A 212 -5.07 1.20 -10.90
N LEU A 213 -4.68 -0.05 -11.19
CA LEU A 213 -3.75 -0.39 -12.27
C LEU A 213 -4.45 -0.53 -13.63
N TYR A 214 -5.64 -1.14 -13.64
CA TYR A 214 -6.29 -1.68 -14.83
C TYR A 214 -7.68 -1.08 -15.10
N GLY A 215 -8.22 -0.28 -14.17
CA GLY A 215 -9.63 0.13 -14.21
C GLY A 215 -10.62 -1.00 -13.88
N ASP A 216 -10.14 -2.22 -13.68
CA ASP A 216 -10.92 -3.42 -13.41
C ASP A 216 -10.39 -4.14 -12.17
N ALA A 217 -11.28 -4.42 -11.22
CA ALA A 217 -10.95 -5.15 -9.99
C ALA A 217 -10.69 -6.64 -10.25
N ALA A 218 -11.30 -7.22 -11.30
CA ALA A 218 -11.30 -8.65 -11.56
C ALA A 218 -9.91 -9.18 -11.92
N VAL A 219 -9.06 -8.37 -12.58
CA VAL A 219 -7.75 -8.81 -13.08
C VAL A 219 -6.91 -9.47 -11.99
N LEU A 220 -6.78 -8.86 -10.81
CA LEU A 220 -6.05 -9.45 -9.68
C LEU A 220 -6.95 -10.23 -8.72
N LEU A 221 -8.26 -10.01 -8.73
CA LEU A 221 -9.18 -10.85 -7.93
C LEU A 221 -9.26 -12.28 -8.49
N ASP A 222 -9.21 -12.44 -9.80
CA ASP A 222 -9.24 -13.74 -10.49
C ASP A 222 -7.82 -14.34 -10.63
N ASN A 223 -6.78 -13.51 -10.56
CA ASN A 223 -5.38 -13.94 -10.71
C ASN A 223 -4.45 -13.35 -9.62
N PRO A 224 -4.70 -13.61 -8.32
CA PRO A 224 -3.97 -12.97 -7.23
C PRO A 224 -2.47 -13.30 -7.24
N GLY A 225 -2.07 -14.46 -7.77
CA GLY A 225 -0.66 -14.87 -7.92
C GLY A 225 0.20 -13.88 -8.72
N LYS A 226 -0.40 -13.09 -9.62
CA LYS A 226 0.33 -12.06 -10.39
C LYS A 226 1.04 -11.04 -9.49
N VAL A 227 0.51 -10.79 -8.28
CA VAL A 227 1.13 -9.88 -7.30
C VAL A 227 2.50 -10.39 -6.84
N ALA A 228 2.71 -11.70 -6.78
CA ALA A 228 4.00 -12.29 -6.44
C ALA A 228 4.92 -12.45 -7.67
N ASP A 229 4.35 -12.85 -8.81
CA ASP A 229 5.14 -13.39 -9.93
C ASP A 229 5.60 -12.34 -10.97
N THR A 230 5.21 -11.08 -10.79
CA THR A 230 5.53 -9.98 -11.72
C THR A 230 6.14 -8.79 -10.96
N TRP A 231 6.41 -7.67 -11.66
CA TRP A 231 6.84 -6.42 -11.01
C TRP A 231 5.82 -5.86 -10.01
N LEU A 232 4.59 -6.41 -9.99
CA LEU A 232 3.60 -6.15 -8.96
C LEU A 232 4.09 -6.52 -7.54
N ASN A 233 5.13 -7.35 -7.42
CA ASN A 233 5.70 -7.73 -6.12
C ASN A 233 6.32 -6.55 -5.36
N PHE A 234 6.81 -5.53 -6.06
CA PHE A 234 7.14 -4.23 -5.48
C PHE A 234 6.01 -3.22 -5.62
N ALA A 235 5.28 -3.25 -6.73
CA ALA A 235 4.23 -2.28 -6.98
C ALA A 235 3.11 -2.31 -5.93
N SER A 236 2.83 -3.47 -5.31
CA SER A 236 1.84 -3.58 -4.22
C SER A 236 2.20 -2.72 -3.00
N ALA A 237 3.49 -2.64 -2.65
CA ALA A 237 3.95 -1.77 -1.56
C ALA A 237 3.95 -0.30 -1.95
N VAL A 238 4.35 0.01 -3.17
CA VAL A 238 4.34 1.39 -3.68
C VAL A 238 2.90 1.91 -3.77
N TRP A 239 1.98 1.09 -4.27
CA TRP A 239 0.54 1.37 -4.28
C TRP A 239 0.03 1.64 -2.86
N PHE A 240 0.30 0.74 -1.90
CA PHE A 240 -0.13 0.93 -0.51
C PHE A 240 0.42 2.24 0.08
N ALA A 241 1.62 2.67 -0.32
CA ALA A 241 2.21 3.92 0.14
C ALA A 241 1.54 5.19 -0.42
N VAL A 242 1.00 5.14 -1.64
CA VAL A 242 0.36 6.29 -2.30
C VAL A 242 -1.17 6.27 -2.20
N TYR A 243 -1.76 5.11 -1.92
CA TYR A 243 -3.20 4.92 -1.88
C TYR A 243 -3.79 5.37 -0.53
N PRO A 244 -4.80 6.25 -0.50
CA PRO A 244 -5.44 6.68 0.74
C PRO A 244 -6.29 5.55 1.35
N GLN A 245 -6.32 5.47 2.68
CA GLN A 245 -7.20 4.54 3.41
C GLN A 245 -7.85 5.28 4.59
N SER A 246 -8.66 6.29 4.25
CA SER A 246 -9.24 7.22 5.23
C SER A 246 -9.88 6.48 6.42
N PRO A 247 -9.58 6.87 7.67
CA PRO A 247 -8.95 8.14 8.09
C PRO A 247 -7.42 8.20 7.94
N LYS A 248 -6.76 7.14 7.48
CA LYS A 248 -5.31 7.13 7.23
C LYS A 248 -4.99 7.87 5.93
N PRO A 249 -3.96 8.74 5.91
CA PRO A 249 -3.52 9.39 4.68
C PRO A 249 -2.74 8.41 3.81
N PRO A 250 -2.44 8.74 2.54
CA PRO A 250 -1.31 8.13 1.86
C PRO A 250 -0.07 8.17 2.75
N MET A 251 0.64 7.05 2.90
CA MET A 251 1.86 6.99 3.71
C MET A 251 2.93 7.96 3.21
N THR A 252 2.97 8.21 1.90
CA THR A 252 3.82 9.23 1.30
C THR A 252 3.63 10.62 1.91
N TRP A 253 2.40 10.98 2.32
CA TRP A 253 2.10 12.29 2.90
C TRP A 253 2.66 12.49 4.31
N VAL A 254 2.88 11.41 5.04
CA VAL A 254 3.58 11.44 6.34
C VAL A 254 5.06 11.74 6.12
N VAL A 255 5.64 11.20 5.04
CA VAL A 255 7.08 11.30 4.77
C VAL A 255 7.45 12.61 4.07
N ASP A 256 6.62 13.09 3.15
CA ASP A 256 6.90 14.27 2.33
C ASP A 256 6.39 15.59 2.93
N GLY A 257 5.77 15.53 4.11
CA GLY A 257 5.24 16.68 4.84
C GLY A 257 3.89 17.21 4.34
N THR A 258 3.22 16.54 3.40
CA THR A 258 1.89 16.95 2.92
C THR A 258 0.84 16.87 4.03
N TRP A 259 0.94 15.89 4.95
CA TRP A 259 0.10 15.84 6.13
C TRP A 259 0.68 16.73 7.23
N VAL A 260 -0.10 17.74 7.61
CA VAL A 260 0.19 18.62 8.74
C VAL A 260 -0.82 18.33 9.86
N PRO A 261 -0.38 17.79 11.01
CA PRO A 261 -1.29 17.44 12.12
C PRO A 261 -2.15 18.62 12.57
N ASN A 262 -3.43 18.35 12.84
CA ASN A 262 -4.31 19.30 13.53
C ASN A 262 -4.47 18.94 15.02
N SER A 263 -5.38 19.62 15.73
CA SER A 263 -5.63 19.36 17.15
C SER A 263 -6.12 17.94 17.45
N VAL A 264 -6.86 17.31 16.53
CA VAL A 264 -7.31 15.91 16.66
C VAL A 264 -6.11 14.96 16.57
N ASP A 265 -5.22 15.20 15.62
CA ASP A 265 -3.98 14.43 15.46
C ASP A 265 -3.09 14.53 16.70
N ILE A 266 -2.83 15.77 17.15
CA ILE A 266 -2.00 16.05 18.33
C ILE A 266 -2.60 15.40 19.58
N ALA A 267 -3.91 15.50 19.80
CA ALA A 267 -4.58 14.85 20.92
C ALA A 267 -4.45 13.32 20.89
N ASN A 268 -4.31 12.72 19.70
CA ASN A 268 -4.07 11.29 19.52
C ASN A 268 -2.57 10.92 19.49
N ASN A 269 -1.68 11.84 19.87
CA ASN A 269 -0.22 11.70 19.81
C ASN A 269 0.30 11.38 18.40
N MET A 270 -0.46 11.76 17.36
CA MET A 270 -0.07 11.59 15.97
C MET A 270 0.81 12.76 15.54
N GLN A 271 1.97 12.46 14.97
CA GLN A 271 2.92 13.44 14.43
C GLN A 271 3.71 12.87 13.25
N PRO A 272 4.30 13.69 12.37
CA PRO A 272 5.12 13.21 11.26
C PRO A 272 6.29 12.38 11.77
N GLY A 273 6.56 11.27 11.10
CA GLY A 273 7.67 10.38 11.42
C GLY A 273 7.36 8.91 11.17
N PHE A 274 8.39 8.08 11.23
CA PHE A 274 8.31 6.63 11.01
C PHE A 274 7.29 5.92 11.91
N GLY A 275 7.04 6.38 13.14
CA GLY A 275 5.99 5.82 13.99
C GLY A 275 4.61 5.86 13.32
N SER A 276 4.30 6.97 12.65
CA SER A 276 3.02 7.13 11.93
C SER A 276 2.91 6.23 10.71
N THR A 277 4.03 5.83 10.09
CA THR A 277 4.02 4.86 8.97
C THR A 277 3.77 3.44 9.48
N ILE A 278 4.29 3.08 10.67
CA ILE A 278 3.90 1.83 11.37
C ILE A 278 2.40 1.84 11.66
N ASN A 279 1.86 2.97 12.15
CA ASN A 279 0.44 3.09 12.47
C ASN A 279 -0.46 2.93 11.22
N ILE A 280 -0.07 3.50 10.08
CA ILE A 280 -0.78 3.32 8.80
C ILE A 280 -0.84 1.83 8.43
N ILE A 281 0.31 1.14 8.49
CA ILE A 281 0.41 -0.26 8.08
C ILE A 281 -0.36 -1.19 9.02
N ASN A 282 -0.18 -1.06 10.34
CA ASN A 282 -0.73 -2.02 11.29
C ASN A 282 -0.99 -1.46 12.70
N GLY A 283 -1.40 -0.20 12.80
CA GLY A 283 -1.55 0.49 14.09
C GLY A 283 -2.53 -0.16 15.08
N GLY A 284 -3.55 -0.85 14.59
CA GLY A 284 -4.50 -1.58 15.44
C GLY A 284 -3.89 -2.77 16.20
N ILE A 285 -2.71 -3.22 15.79
CA ILE A 285 -1.98 -4.34 16.42
C ILE A 285 -0.67 -3.85 17.05
N GLU A 286 0.04 -2.93 16.39
CA GLU A 286 1.42 -2.58 16.74
C GLU A 286 1.57 -1.30 17.58
N CYS A 287 0.52 -0.47 17.70
CA CYS A 287 0.61 0.88 18.27
C CYS A 287 -0.38 1.11 19.42
N GLY A 288 -0.19 2.19 20.18
CA GLY A 288 -1.13 2.63 21.23
C GLY A 288 -1.09 1.83 22.54
N GLY A 289 -0.25 0.80 22.64
CA GLY A 289 -0.09 -0.03 23.85
C GLY A 289 0.83 0.54 24.93
N GLY A 290 1.33 1.76 24.77
CA GLY A 290 2.25 2.43 25.72
C GLY A 290 3.72 1.98 25.62
N SER A 291 4.01 0.85 24.96
CA SER A 291 5.36 0.41 24.61
C SER A 291 5.38 -0.22 23.23
N ASP A 292 6.54 -0.17 22.55
CA ASP A 292 6.67 -0.80 21.23
C ASP A 292 6.67 -2.33 21.37
N VAL A 293 5.74 -2.97 20.64
CA VAL A 293 5.75 -4.42 20.45
C VAL A 293 6.95 -4.85 19.60
N GLN A 294 7.25 -6.16 19.57
CA GLN A 294 8.44 -6.67 18.88
C GLN A 294 8.46 -6.31 17.38
N GLN A 295 7.31 -6.33 16.72
CA GLN A 295 7.15 -5.98 15.32
C GLN A 295 7.52 -4.52 15.07
N ALA A 296 7.02 -3.59 15.89
CA ALA A 296 7.38 -2.17 15.81
C ALA A 296 8.88 -1.96 16.09
N LYS A 297 9.45 -2.65 17.08
CA LYS A 297 10.90 -2.61 17.38
C LYS A 297 11.74 -3.06 16.19
N ASN A 298 11.35 -4.14 15.52
CA ASN A 298 12.05 -4.66 14.33
C ASN A 298 12.03 -3.63 13.20
N ARG A 299 10.87 -3.01 12.93
CA ARG A 299 10.73 -1.94 11.93
C ARG A 299 11.62 -0.75 12.25
N ILE A 300 11.63 -0.30 13.51
CA ILE A 300 12.45 0.84 13.96
C ILE A 300 13.95 0.52 13.83
N ALA A 301 14.36 -0.69 14.22
CA ALA A 301 15.75 -1.12 14.10
C ALA A 301 16.20 -1.16 12.63
N ALA A 302 15.38 -1.71 11.74
CA ALA A 302 15.65 -1.72 10.31
C ALA A 302 15.69 -0.31 9.71
N TYR A 303 14.75 0.57 10.09
CA TYR A 303 14.69 1.95 9.60
C TYR A 303 15.96 2.73 9.94
N LYS A 304 16.48 2.59 11.16
CA LYS A 304 17.77 3.23 11.55
C LYS A 304 18.91 2.80 10.64
N GLN A 305 18.97 1.52 10.26
CA GLN A 305 20.03 0.98 9.39
C GLN A 305 19.86 1.48 7.95
N PHE A 306 18.66 1.38 7.38
CA PHE A 306 18.41 1.86 6.02
C PHE A 306 18.57 3.39 5.91
N ALA A 307 18.10 4.15 6.89
CA ALA A 307 18.29 5.60 6.92
C ALA A 307 19.78 5.97 6.91
N ALA A 308 20.59 5.31 7.74
CA ALA A 308 22.04 5.53 7.76
C ALA A 308 22.70 5.16 6.41
N LYS A 309 22.29 4.04 5.79
CA LYS A 309 22.83 3.61 4.48
C LYS A 309 22.43 4.52 3.32
N LEU A 310 21.29 5.20 3.43
CA LEU A 310 20.76 6.11 2.41
C LEU A 310 20.99 7.59 2.71
N GLY A 311 21.72 7.92 3.79
CA GLY A 311 22.01 9.30 4.17
C GLY A 311 20.78 10.11 4.61
N VAL A 312 19.75 9.43 5.13
CA VAL A 312 18.51 10.06 5.61
C VAL A 312 18.72 10.54 7.04
N ASP A 313 18.53 11.84 7.27
CA ASP A 313 18.51 12.40 8.62
C ASP A 313 17.19 12.05 9.33
N ILE A 314 17.33 11.39 10.48
CA ILE A 314 16.22 10.99 11.36
C ILE A 314 16.30 11.67 12.72
N THR A 315 17.16 12.68 12.87
CA THR A 315 17.32 13.45 14.10
C THR A 315 16.01 14.14 14.46
N GLY A 316 15.54 13.94 15.69
CA GLY A 316 14.29 14.51 16.16
C GLY A 316 13.02 13.85 15.57
N GLU A 317 13.15 12.81 14.76
CA GLU A 317 12.01 12.10 14.18
C GLU A 317 11.35 11.16 15.22
N GLN A 318 10.02 11.16 15.27
CA GLN A 318 9.26 10.20 16.06
C GLN A 318 9.30 8.82 15.39
N LEU A 319 10.16 7.93 15.88
CA LEU A 319 10.29 6.57 15.35
C LEU A 319 9.29 5.58 15.93
N SER A 320 8.96 5.72 17.22
CA SER A 320 8.05 4.83 17.94
C SER A 320 6.59 5.20 17.68
N CYS A 321 5.71 4.20 17.65
CA CYS A 321 4.26 4.39 17.61
C CYS A 321 3.56 3.96 18.90
N ALA A 322 4.32 3.61 19.95
CA ALA A 322 3.83 3.07 21.21
C ALA A 322 2.67 3.87 21.84
N THR A 323 2.72 5.20 21.76
CA THR A 323 1.72 6.10 22.37
C THR A 323 0.72 6.67 21.36
N GLN A 324 0.84 6.32 20.08
CA GLN A 324 -0.02 6.81 19.02
C GLN A 324 -1.39 6.12 19.08
N ARG A 325 -2.47 6.91 19.16
CA ARG A 325 -3.87 6.43 19.22
C ARG A 325 -4.52 6.27 17.84
N GLY A 326 -3.74 6.48 16.78
CA GLY A 326 -4.16 6.33 15.39
C GLY A 326 -4.90 7.53 14.81
N PHE A 327 -5.14 7.47 13.50
CA PHE A 327 -5.89 8.47 12.77
C PHE A 327 -7.39 8.28 13.03
N GLN A 328 -8.08 9.38 13.38
CA GLN A 328 -9.50 9.38 13.77
C GLN A 328 -10.32 10.32 12.88
N PRO A 329 -11.66 10.21 12.85
CA PRO A 329 -12.51 11.21 12.21
C PRO A 329 -12.17 12.63 12.67
N GLY A 330 -12.08 13.57 11.72
CA GLY A 330 -11.64 14.94 11.99
C GLY A 330 -10.11 15.15 12.02
N SER A 331 -9.31 14.10 11.89
CA SER A 331 -7.86 14.21 11.61
C SER A 331 -7.60 15.00 10.33
N ALA A 332 -6.48 15.73 10.27
CA ALA A 332 -6.05 16.39 9.03
C ALA A 332 -5.71 15.38 7.92
N ALA A 333 -5.47 14.12 8.27
CA ALA A 333 -5.26 13.02 7.35
C ALA A 333 -6.55 12.42 6.78
N ALA A 334 -7.69 12.64 7.45
CA ALA A 334 -8.97 12.06 7.09
C ALA A 334 -9.60 12.82 5.90
N THR A 335 -8.98 12.70 4.72
CA THR A 335 -9.44 13.40 3.52
C THR A 335 -10.80 12.86 3.06
N LYS A 336 -11.78 13.77 2.96
CA LYS A 336 -13.10 13.46 2.42
C LYS A 336 -13.05 13.22 0.92
N THR A 337 -12.74 11.99 0.51
CA THR A 337 -12.64 11.61 -0.92
C THR A 337 -13.58 10.48 -1.30
N TYR A 338 -13.95 9.65 -0.34
CA TYR A 338 -14.89 8.55 -0.53
C TYR A 338 -16.32 9.06 -0.60
N LEU A 339 -17.21 8.27 -1.22
CA LEU A 339 -18.62 8.61 -1.39
C LEU A 339 -19.52 7.61 -0.66
N ASP A 340 -20.48 8.14 0.09
CA ASP A 340 -21.55 7.38 0.73
C ASP A 340 -22.89 8.11 0.59
N LYS A 341 -23.98 7.43 0.94
CA LYS A 341 -25.34 7.98 0.95
C LYS A 341 -25.41 9.25 1.80
N SER A 342 -26.01 10.29 1.22
CA SER A 342 -26.46 11.43 1.99
C SER A 342 -27.74 11.09 2.75
N TRP A 343 -27.71 11.30 4.07
CA TRP A 343 -28.88 11.16 4.95
C TRP A 343 -29.59 12.50 5.19
N GLY A 344 -29.20 13.55 4.47
CA GLY A 344 -29.77 14.88 4.61
C GLY A 344 -31.23 14.96 4.17
N TYR A 345 -31.95 15.93 4.74
CA TYR A 345 -33.30 16.26 4.31
C TYR A 345 -33.26 17.13 3.05
N ASN A 346 -34.11 16.82 2.07
CA ASN A 346 -34.34 17.62 0.88
C ASN A 346 -35.84 17.77 0.65
N ALA A 347 -36.38 18.97 0.93
CA ALA A 347 -37.80 19.29 0.79
C ALA A 347 -38.35 19.08 -0.62
N ASN A 348 -37.48 19.10 -1.65
CA ASN A 348 -37.88 18.93 -3.04
C ASN A 348 -38.03 17.45 -3.45
N ASN A 349 -37.62 16.52 -2.60
CA ASN A 349 -37.72 15.09 -2.87
C ASN A 349 -38.94 14.48 -2.15
N PRO A 350 -39.69 13.56 -2.77
CA PRO A 350 -40.71 12.75 -2.11
C PRO A 350 -40.21 12.15 -0.79
N GLY A 351 -40.95 12.40 0.29
CA GLY A 351 -40.59 11.95 1.63
C GLY A 351 -39.41 12.68 2.27
N GLY A 352 -38.90 13.76 1.66
CA GLY A 352 -37.86 14.60 2.22
C GLY A 352 -36.46 13.99 2.22
N VAL A 353 -36.23 12.87 1.53
CA VAL A 353 -34.95 12.14 1.56
C VAL A 353 -33.98 12.63 0.50
N SER A 354 -32.68 12.68 0.81
CA SER A 354 -31.64 12.91 -0.21
C SER A 354 -31.46 11.69 -1.11
N TRP A 355 -31.33 11.92 -2.43
CA TRP A 355 -30.98 10.91 -3.45
C TRP A 355 -29.57 11.13 -4.02
N ALA A 356 -28.70 11.72 -3.21
CA ALA A 356 -27.34 12.05 -3.59
C ALA A 356 -26.33 11.28 -2.73
N CYS A 357 -25.16 11.04 -3.29
CA CYS A 357 -23.99 10.67 -2.51
C CYS A 357 -23.25 11.92 -2.04
N GLN A 358 -22.58 11.82 -0.90
CA GLN A 358 -21.78 12.88 -0.29
C GLN A 358 -20.37 12.38 0.02
N LEU A 359 -19.43 13.31 0.18
CA LEU A 359 -18.06 12.98 0.55
C LEU A 359 -17.97 12.58 2.04
N VAL A 360 -17.28 11.47 2.31
CA VAL A 360 -17.05 10.93 3.65
C VAL A 360 -15.56 10.66 3.89
N ASP A 361 -15.19 10.57 5.17
CA ASP A 361 -13.82 10.42 5.67
C ASP A 361 -13.50 8.99 6.16
N TYR A 362 -14.27 8.00 5.68
CA TYR A 362 -14.02 6.57 5.85
C TYR A 362 -14.02 5.87 4.49
N GLN A 363 -13.39 4.71 4.41
CA GLN A 363 -13.29 3.96 3.16
C GLN A 363 -14.66 3.48 2.65
N MET A 364 -14.89 3.70 1.36
CA MET A 364 -16.00 3.14 0.58
C MET A 364 -15.44 2.65 -0.77
N PRO A 365 -16.13 1.77 -1.51
CA PRO A 365 -15.68 1.35 -2.84
C PRO A 365 -15.77 2.45 -3.91
N PHE A 366 -16.32 3.61 -3.55
CA PHE A 366 -16.51 4.77 -4.41
C PHE A 366 -15.67 5.94 -3.94
N SER A 367 -14.91 6.55 -4.85
CA SER A 367 -14.16 7.78 -4.56
C SER A 367 -14.39 8.82 -5.64
N LEU A 368 -14.60 10.08 -5.26
CA LEU A 368 -14.72 11.18 -6.21
C LEU A 368 -13.41 11.44 -6.98
N ALA A 369 -12.28 10.90 -6.49
CA ALA A 369 -11.04 10.89 -7.24
C ALA A 369 -11.13 10.05 -8.53
N THR A 370 -12.00 9.04 -8.57
CA THR A 370 -12.17 8.11 -9.68
C THR A 370 -13.34 8.54 -10.58
N PRO A 371 -13.12 8.77 -11.89
CA PRO A 371 -14.22 9.05 -12.82
C PRO A 371 -15.28 7.94 -12.81
N GLY A 372 -16.56 8.32 -12.79
CA GLY A 372 -17.68 7.38 -12.80
C GLY A 372 -18.14 6.87 -11.43
N ASP A 373 -17.31 6.94 -10.38
CA ASP A 373 -17.65 6.39 -9.06
C ASP A 373 -18.84 7.11 -8.38
N TYR A 374 -19.07 8.40 -8.66
CA TYR A 374 -20.28 9.09 -8.19
C TYR A 374 -21.55 8.44 -8.71
N LYS A 375 -21.57 8.10 -10.01
CA LYS A 375 -22.70 7.40 -10.61
C LYS A 375 -22.86 6.00 -10.01
N ALA A 376 -21.75 5.27 -9.81
CA ALA A 376 -21.77 3.95 -9.19
C ALA A 376 -22.33 3.99 -7.75
N CYS A 377 -21.95 5.01 -6.97
CA CYS A 377 -22.49 5.25 -5.64
C CYS A 377 -24.01 5.47 -5.69
N VAL A 378 -24.49 6.35 -6.58
CA VAL A 378 -25.93 6.62 -6.72
C VAL A 378 -26.70 5.37 -7.17
N ASP A 379 -26.19 4.63 -8.16
CA ASP A 379 -26.80 3.40 -8.65
C ASP A 379 -26.91 2.36 -7.53
N TYR A 380 -25.88 2.19 -6.71
CA TYR A 380 -25.91 1.25 -5.59
C TYR A 380 -26.85 1.69 -4.48
N MET A 381 -26.68 2.93 -3.97
CA MET A 381 -27.38 3.40 -2.76
C MET A 381 -28.88 3.62 -2.97
N PHE A 382 -29.31 3.93 -4.21
CA PHE A 382 -30.69 4.33 -4.49
C PHE A 382 -31.40 3.46 -5.52
N ARG A 383 -30.67 2.67 -6.33
CA ARG A 383 -31.27 1.74 -7.31
C ARG A 383 -30.99 0.29 -6.97
N GLY A 384 -30.18 0.01 -5.94
CA GLY A 384 -29.76 -1.35 -5.60
C GLY A 384 -28.97 -2.02 -6.72
N GLN A 385 -28.36 -1.24 -7.61
CA GLN A 385 -27.67 -1.74 -8.79
C GLN A 385 -26.15 -1.74 -8.61
N VAL A 386 -25.51 -2.85 -8.91
CA VAL A 386 -24.06 -2.92 -9.13
C VAL A 386 -23.83 -3.23 -10.59
N LYS A 387 -22.97 -2.45 -11.23
CA LYS A 387 -22.60 -2.64 -12.64
C LYS A 387 -21.14 -3.03 -12.77
N LYS A 388 -20.87 -4.02 -13.60
CA LYS A 388 -19.53 -4.42 -14.06
C LYS A 388 -19.52 -4.32 -15.58
N ASP A 389 -18.59 -3.54 -16.14
CA ASP A 389 -18.48 -3.27 -17.58
C ASP A 389 -19.78 -2.80 -18.24
N GLY A 390 -20.54 -1.96 -17.52
CA GLY A 390 -21.83 -1.44 -17.97
C GLY A 390 -23.02 -2.39 -17.78
N VAL A 391 -22.78 -3.66 -17.46
CA VAL A 391 -23.81 -4.69 -17.23
C VAL A 391 -24.19 -4.72 -15.76
N VAL A 392 -25.50 -4.77 -15.46
CA VAL A 392 -25.99 -4.93 -14.09
C VAL A 392 -25.74 -6.36 -13.62
N VAL A 393 -24.87 -6.53 -12.62
CA VAL A 393 -24.51 -7.84 -12.04
C VAL A 393 -25.24 -8.11 -10.73
N ILE A 394 -25.70 -7.06 -10.04
CA ILE A 394 -26.60 -7.15 -8.89
C ILE A 394 -27.74 -6.16 -9.13
N ASN A 395 -28.97 -6.63 -8.98
CA ASN A 395 -30.18 -5.80 -9.05
C ASN A 395 -31.09 -6.12 -7.87
N ASN A 396 -31.01 -5.27 -6.84
CA ASN A 396 -31.85 -5.35 -5.65
C ASN A 396 -33.01 -4.34 -5.69
N ALA A 397 -33.32 -3.78 -6.87
CA ALA A 397 -34.54 -3.01 -7.04
C ALA A 397 -35.74 -3.96 -6.84
N LYS A 398 -36.49 -3.72 -5.76
CA LYS A 398 -37.82 -4.32 -5.58
C LYS A 398 -38.84 -3.62 -6.46
#